data_AF-A0A3S5BV36-F1
#
_entry.id   AF-A0A3S5BV36-F1
#
_cell.length_a   1.000
_cell.length_b   1.000
_cell.length_c   1.000
_cell.angle_alpha   90.00
_cell.angle_beta   90.00
_cell.angle_gamma   90.00
#
_symmetry.space_group_name_H-M   'P 1'
#
loop_
_entity.id
_entity.type
_entity.pdbx_description
1 polymer ?
#
loop_
_entity_poly.entity_id
_entity_poly.type
_entity_poly.pdbx_seq_one_letter_code
_entity_poly.pdbx_strand_id
1 'polypeptide(L)'
;MSRTCTGVVLDMTDPCQFGNGGCTHRCLSGESGVAECACNPGYDLQADGRTYRDECALGEDRCYGEAVQCVNEIGTYRCHCQPGYLLTGDSLSCKGIYLFIYIYIYIIYLLVMNFKYFRQNKLQITKLKS
;
A
#
# COMPACT_ATOMS: atom_id res chain seq x y z
N MET A 1 22.04 15.88 -8.00
CA MET A 1 21.40 17.14 -7.58
C MET A 1 20.07 16.81 -6.89
N SER A 2 19.83 17.46 -5.75
CA SER A 2 18.66 17.36 -4.86
C SER A 2 18.56 16.09 -3.99
N ARG A 3 18.77 16.25 -2.66
CA ARG A 3 17.75 16.14 -1.59
C ARG A 3 18.32 16.82 -0.33
N THR A 4 17.71 17.89 0.18
CA THR A 4 18.22 18.61 1.37
C THR A 4 17.14 18.79 2.44
N CYS A 5 17.40 18.26 3.64
CA CYS A 5 16.95 18.86 4.91
C CYS A 5 17.99 19.93 5.29
N THR A 6 17.55 21.07 5.81
CA THR A 6 18.40 22.26 6.01
C THR A 6 19.54 22.04 7.01
N GLY A 7 20.78 22.38 6.63
CA GLY A 7 21.95 22.42 7.53
C GLY A 7 22.62 23.80 7.52
N VAL A 8 23.05 24.27 8.68
CA VAL A 8 23.83 25.52 8.86
C VAL A 8 25.31 25.16 8.92
N VAL A 9 26.14 25.88 8.14
CA VAL A 9 27.61 25.76 8.19
C VAL A 9 28.09 26.38 9.49
N LEU A 10 28.49 25.54 10.44
CA LEU A 10 29.28 25.98 11.58
C LEU A 10 30.69 25.45 11.37
N ASP A 11 31.65 26.36 11.26
CA ASP A 11 33.09 26.09 11.18
C ASP A 11 33.52 25.34 12.46
N MET A 12 33.36 24.02 12.42
CA MET A 12 33.52 23.09 13.53
C MET A 12 33.99 21.75 12.96
N THR A 13 34.90 21.10 13.67
CA THR A 13 35.49 19.81 13.32
C THR A 13 34.46 18.67 13.21
N ASP A 14 33.25 18.86 13.74
CA ASP A 14 32.08 18.00 13.50
C ASP A 14 30.78 18.84 13.53
N PRO A 15 30.11 19.04 12.38
CA PRO A 15 28.92 19.88 12.28
C PRO A 15 27.67 19.24 12.88
N CYS A 16 27.71 17.94 13.23
CA CYS A 16 26.57 17.22 13.81
C CYS A 16 26.49 17.30 15.34
N GLN A 17 27.57 17.72 16.00
CA GLN A 17 27.65 17.77 17.47
C GLN A 17 26.66 18.75 18.12
N PHE A 18 26.33 19.83 17.42
CA PHE A 18 25.46 20.88 17.93
C PHE A 18 24.14 20.90 17.16
N GLY A 19 23.03 20.67 17.86
CA GLY A 19 21.69 20.75 17.28
C GLY A 19 21.48 19.83 16.07
N ASN A 20 22.16 18.67 16.02
CA ASN A 20 22.13 17.73 14.90
C ASN A 20 22.50 18.38 13.54
N GLY A 21 23.35 19.41 13.54
CA GLY A 21 23.69 20.17 12.33
C GLY A 21 22.52 20.91 11.68
N GLY A 22 21.38 21.06 12.39
CA GLY A 22 20.12 21.58 11.85
C GLY A 22 19.22 20.52 11.20
N CYS A 23 19.65 19.24 11.17
CA CYS A 23 18.91 18.16 10.54
C CYS A 23 17.74 17.67 11.41
N THR A 24 16.63 17.31 10.77
CA THR A 24 15.43 16.75 11.42
C THR A 24 15.53 15.26 11.75
N HIS A 25 16.25 14.48 10.94
CA HIS A 25 16.46 13.05 11.14
C HIS A 25 17.92 12.73 11.49
N ARG A 26 18.75 12.45 10.49
CA ARG A 26 20.15 12.07 10.69
C ARG A 26 21.06 13.14 10.14
N CYS A 27 22.09 13.49 10.90
CA CYS A 27 23.21 14.29 10.44
C CYS A 27 24.40 13.38 10.12
N LEU A 28 25.08 13.68 9.02
CA LEU A 28 26.33 13.08 8.58
C LEU A 28 27.37 14.20 8.48
N SER A 29 28.56 13.97 8.99
CA SER A 29 29.67 14.92 8.88
C SER A 29 30.22 14.87 7.45
N GLY A 30 29.90 15.87 6.64
CA GLY A 30 30.37 16.02 5.26
C GLY A 30 31.77 16.62 5.18
N GLU A 31 32.31 16.71 3.97
CA GLU A 31 33.63 17.29 3.75
C GLU A 31 33.70 18.75 4.22
N SER A 32 34.87 19.16 4.74
CA SER A 32 35.14 20.54 5.18
C SER A 32 34.21 21.10 6.26
N GLY A 33 33.65 20.25 7.15
CA GLY A 33 32.83 20.71 8.28
C GLY A 33 31.40 21.07 7.89
N VAL A 34 30.90 20.53 6.77
CA VAL A 34 29.52 20.73 6.32
C VAL A 34 28.60 19.66 6.90
N ALA A 35 27.47 20.06 7.50
CA ALA A 35 26.43 19.11 7.92
C ALA A 35 25.67 18.60 6.69
N GLU A 36 25.71 17.29 6.45
CA GLU A 36 24.91 16.61 5.43
C GLU A 36 23.72 15.89 6.10
N CYS A 37 22.50 16.29 5.76
CA CYS A 37 21.32 15.66 6.34
C CYS A 37 20.87 14.43 5.53
N ALA A 38 20.65 13.31 6.24
CA ALA A 38 20.07 12.09 5.68
C ALA A 38 18.69 11.80 6.29
N CYS A 39 17.81 11.25 5.47
CA CYS A 39 16.48 10.81 5.89
C CYS A 39 16.51 9.36 6.34
N ASN A 40 15.62 9.00 7.26
CA ASN A 40 15.38 7.59 7.56
C ASN A 40 14.78 6.90 6.31
N PRO A 41 14.98 5.58 6.14
CA PRO A 41 14.31 4.84 5.07
C PRO A 41 12.79 5.06 5.13
N GLY A 42 12.17 5.32 3.97
CA GLY A 42 10.76 5.72 3.93
C GLY A 42 10.56 7.17 4.40
N TYR A 43 11.39 8.11 3.95
CA TYR A 43 11.14 9.53 4.12
C TYR A 43 11.70 10.24 2.89
N ASP A 44 10.82 10.61 1.96
CA ASP A 44 11.17 11.46 0.83
C ASP A 44 10.73 12.90 1.13
N LEU A 45 11.68 13.83 1.13
CA LEU A 45 11.40 15.26 1.34
C LEU A 45 11.00 15.94 0.03
N GLN A 46 10.01 16.83 0.11
CA GLN A 46 9.73 17.78 -0.95
C GLN A 46 10.82 18.86 -1.04
N ALA A 47 10.80 19.65 -2.12
CA ALA A 47 11.83 20.65 -2.43
C ALA A 47 11.99 21.75 -1.36
N ASP A 48 11.03 21.89 -0.46
CA ASP A 48 11.02 22.87 0.63
C ASP A 48 11.87 22.46 1.85
N GLY A 49 12.40 21.23 1.88
CA GLY A 49 13.22 20.75 2.99
C GLY A 49 12.45 20.54 4.30
N ARG A 50 11.10 20.58 4.27
CA ARG A 50 10.23 20.63 5.46
C ARG A 50 9.02 19.71 5.41
N THR A 51 8.48 19.41 4.24
CA THR A 51 7.31 18.54 4.10
C THR A 51 7.69 17.16 3.57
N TYR A 52 7.03 16.13 4.11
CA TYR A 52 7.14 14.79 3.55
C TYR A 52 6.38 14.76 2.21
N ARG A 53 6.86 13.92 1.31
CA ARG A 53 6.16 13.63 0.06
C ARG A 53 4.87 12.91 0.41
N ASP A 54 3.75 13.51 0.05
CA ASP A 54 2.42 12.93 0.23
C ASP A 54 1.93 12.47 -1.14
N GLU A 55 2.10 11.19 -1.46
CA GLU A 55 1.73 10.65 -2.77
C GLU A 55 0.23 10.78 -3.02
N CYS A 56 -0.60 10.73 -1.96
CA CYS A 56 -2.05 10.89 -2.06
C CYS A 56 -2.43 12.34 -2.42
N ALA A 57 -1.78 13.33 -1.82
CA ALA A 57 -2.04 14.75 -2.10
C ALA A 57 -1.52 15.17 -3.48
N LEU A 58 -0.44 14.53 -3.93
CA LEU A 58 0.16 14.78 -5.25
C LEU A 58 -0.52 14.01 -6.38
N GLY A 59 -1.39 13.04 -6.07
CA GLY A 59 -2.00 12.15 -7.06
C GLY A 59 -0.99 11.23 -7.75
N GLU A 60 0.10 10.90 -7.05
CA GLU A 60 1.16 10.00 -7.51
C GLU A 60 1.00 8.58 -6.95
N ASP A 61 -0.02 8.37 -6.12
CA ASP A 61 -0.39 7.06 -5.64
C ASP A 61 -0.83 6.14 -6.79
N ARG A 62 -0.72 4.83 -6.57
CA ARG A 62 -1.14 3.82 -7.54
C ARG A 62 -2.49 3.22 -7.18
N CYS A 63 -3.23 3.80 -6.23
CA CYS A 63 -4.55 3.28 -5.87
C CYS A 63 -5.51 3.49 -7.03
N TYR A 64 -6.27 2.45 -7.39
CA TYR A 64 -7.18 2.52 -8.54
C TYR A 64 -8.47 1.75 -8.29
N GLY A 65 -9.50 2.10 -9.07
CA GLY A 65 -10.81 1.47 -9.00
C GLY A 65 -11.79 2.21 -8.09
N GLU A 66 -12.90 1.55 -7.78
CA GLU A 66 -13.98 2.12 -6.99
C GLU A 66 -13.80 1.85 -5.49
N ALA A 67 -14.41 2.69 -4.65
CA ALA A 67 -14.42 2.53 -3.21
C ALA A 67 -13.02 2.39 -2.56
N VAL A 68 -12.00 2.97 -3.21
CA VAL A 68 -10.62 3.03 -2.73
C VAL A 68 -10.31 4.45 -2.24
N GLN A 69 -9.55 4.54 -1.17
CA GLN A 69 -9.05 5.78 -0.58
C GLN A 69 -7.55 5.65 -0.37
N CYS A 70 -6.78 6.61 -0.87
CA CYS A 70 -5.36 6.71 -0.54
C CYS A 70 -5.19 7.24 0.88
N VAL A 71 -4.38 6.55 1.68
CA VAL A 71 -4.01 6.97 3.03
C VAL A 71 -2.51 7.18 3.03
N ASN A 72 -2.10 8.43 3.23
CA ASN A 72 -0.70 8.76 3.31
C ASN A 72 -0.10 8.23 4.61
N GLU A 73 1.03 7.57 4.51
CA GLU A 73 1.82 7.10 5.62
C GLU A 73 3.21 7.73 5.55
N ILE A 74 4.00 7.55 6.60
CA ILE A 74 5.32 8.15 6.59
C ILE A 74 6.22 7.30 5.67
N GLY A 75 6.60 7.87 4.52
CA GLY A 75 7.49 7.24 3.56
C GLY A 75 6.87 6.40 2.48
N THR A 76 5.56 6.30 2.51
CA THR A 76 4.76 5.45 1.64
C THR A 76 3.31 5.91 1.77
N TYR A 77 2.45 5.30 0.97
CA TYR A 77 1.02 5.36 1.17
C TYR A 77 0.49 3.94 1.21
N ARG A 78 -0.77 3.80 1.62
CA ARG A 78 -1.53 2.57 1.42
C ARG A 78 -2.91 2.86 0.87
N CYS A 79 -3.43 1.91 0.10
CA CYS A 79 -4.80 1.94 -0.38
C CYS A 79 -5.73 1.33 0.68
N HIS A 80 -6.81 2.03 0.99
CA HIS A 80 -7.81 1.61 1.96
C HIS A 80 -9.17 1.46 1.28
N CYS A 81 -9.92 0.42 1.65
CA CYS A 81 -11.24 0.18 1.08
C CYS A 81 -12.35 0.70 1.98
N GLN A 82 -13.38 1.28 1.37
CA GLN A 82 -14.60 1.65 2.09
C GLN A 82 -15.33 0.42 2.65
N PRO A 83 -16.19 0.58 3.66
CA PRO A 83 -16.99 -0.51 4.21
C PRO A 83 -17.76 -1.27 3.11
N GLY A 84 -17.73 -2.59 3.17
CA GLY A 84 -18.36 -3.46 2.15
C GLY A 84 -17.44 -3.87 1.00
N TYR A 85 -16.18 -3.42 1.00
CA TYR A 85 -15.16 -3.78 0.01
C TYR A 85 -13.91 -4.38 0.68
N LEU A 86 -13.19 -5.20 -0.07
CA LEU A 86 -11.93 -5.83 0.35
C LEU A 86 -10.80 -5.46 -0.60
N LEU A 87 -9.61 -5.27 -0.03
CA LEU A 87 -8.40 -4.98 -0.79
C LEU A 87 -8.02 -6.20 -1.65
N THR A 88 -7.71 -5.96 -2.92
CA THR A 88 -7.26 -7.01 -3.84
C THR A 88 -5.83 -7.46 -3.53
N GLY A 89 -5.41 -8.60 -4.09
CA GLY A 89 -4.10 -9.20 -3.78
C GLY A 89 -2.90 -8.36 -4.21
N ASP A 90 -3.07 -7.41 -5.13
CA ASP A 90 -2.06 -6.42 -5.52
C ASP A 90 -2.00 -5.22 -4.56
N SER A 91 -2.90 -5.13 -3.57
CA SER A 91 -2.99 -4.04 -2.58
C SER A 91 -3.28 -2.64 -3.14
N LEU A 92 -3.76 -2.55 -4.39
CA LEU A 92 -3.98 -1.28 -5.09
C LEU A 92 -5.46 -0.97 -5.36
N SER A 93 -6.34 -1.97 -5.35
CA SER A 93 -7.76 -1.80 -5.68
C SER A 93 -8.68 -2.49 -4.68
N CYS A 94 -9.96 -2.17 -4.77
CA CYS A 94 -10.98 -2.69 -3.86
C CYS A 94 -12.05 -3.46 -4.62
N LYS A 95 -12.50 -4.59 -4.06
CA LYS A 95 -13.56 -5.42 -4.63
C LYS A 95 -14.69 -5.65 -3.63
N GLY A 96 -15.92 -5.42 -4.06
CA GLY A 96 -17.11 -5.54 -3.20
C GLY A 96 -17.31 -6.96 -2.66
N ILE A 97 -17.62 -7.07 -1.37
CA ILE A 97 -17.82 -8.35 -0.66
C ILE A 97 -18.99 -9.15 -1.26
N TYR A 98 -20.04 -8.46 -1.73
CA TYR A 98 -21.21 -9.09 -2.34
C TYR A 98 -20.88 -9.96 -3.54
N LEU A 99 -19.86 -9.60 -4.32
CA LEU A 99 -19.43 -10.41 -5.45
C LEU A 99 -18.87 -11.76 -4.97
N PHE A 100 -18.11 -11.77 -3.88
CA PHE A 100 -17.59 -13.01 -3.30
C PHE A 100 -18.71 -13.90 -2.77
N ILE A 101 -19.71 -13.31 -2.11
CA ILE A 101 -20.89 -14.04 -1.63
C ILE A 101 -21.67 -14.61 -2.81
N TYR A 102 -21.91 -13.83 -3.86
CA TYR A 102 -22.63 -14.29 -5.05
C TYR A 102 -21.89 -15.42 -5.77
N ILE A 103 -20.57 -15.28 -5.97
CA ILE A 103 -19.72 -16.34 -6.54
C ILE A 103 -19.79 -17.59 -5.67
N TYR A 104 -19.71 -17.45 -4.35
CA TYR A 104 -19.79 -18.59 -3.43
C TYR A 104 -21.14 -19.31 -3.53
N ILE A 105 -22.25 -18.56 -3.49
CA ILE A 105 -23.60 -19.12 -3.66
C ILE A 105 -23.73 -19.81 -5.02
N TYR A 106 -23.21 -19.20 -6.08
CA TYR A 106 -23.23 -19.78 -7.43
C TYR A 106 -22.43 -21.08 -7.52
N ILE A 107 -21.25 -21.15 -6.89
CA ILE A 107 -20.45 -22.37 -6.80
C ILE A 107 -21.22 -23.46 -6.05
N ILE A 108 -21.84 -23.15 -4.90
CA ILE A 108 -22.67 -24.10 -4.15
C ILE A 108 -23.85 -24.59 -5.00
N TYR A 109 -24.52 -23.69 -5.71
CA TYR A 109 -25.60 -24.05 -6.64
C TYR A 109 -25.12 -25.05 -7.71
N LEU A 110 -23.99 -24.78 -8.36
CA LEU A 110 -23.41 -25.69 -9.36
C LEU A 110 -23.03 -27.05 -8.77
N LEU A 111 -22.47 -27.10 -7.57
CA LEU A 111 -22.14 -28.35 -6.88
C LEU A 111 -23.40 -29.16 -6.56
N VAL A 112 -24.45 -28.50 -6.08
CA VAL A 112 -25.74 -29.14 -5.78
C VAL A 112 -26.40 -29.67 -7.06
N MET A 113 -26.39 -28.89 -8.14
CA MET A 113 -26.96 -29.32 -9.43
C MET A 113 -26.20 -30.49 -10.03
N ASN A 114 -24.86 -30.46 -9.99
CA ASN A 114 -24.03 -31.60 -10.40
C ASN A 114 -24.32 -32.86 -9.56
N PHE A 115 -24.47 -32.73 -8.24
CA PHE A 115 -24.80 -33.86 -7.37
C PHE A 115 -26.20 -34.42 -7.64
N LYS A 116 -27.19 -33.55 -7.85
CA LYS A 116 -28.56 -33.96 -8.24
C LYS A 116 -28.57 -34.67 -9.58
N TYR A 117 -27.86 -34.12 -10.56
CA TYR A 117 -27.70 -34.72 -11.90
C TYR A 117 -27.06 -36.11 -11.81
N PHE A 118 -25.98 -36.27 -11.03
CA PHE A 118 -25.34 -37.56 -10.80
C PHE A 118 -26.27 -38.58 -10.11
N ARG A 119 -27.04 -38.16 -9.10
CA ARG A 119 -28.05 -39.01 -8.46
C ARG A 119 -29.11 -39.47 -9.45
N GLN A 120 -29.66 -38.56 -10.26
CA GLN A 120 -30.70 -38.88 -11.24
C GLN A 120 -30.19 -39.88 -12.30
N ASN A 121 -29.00 -39.67 -12.84
CA ASN A 121 -28.40 -40.62 -13.78
C ASN A 121 -28.14 -41.99 -13.15
N LYS A 122 -27.68 -42.03 -11.89
CA LYS A 122 -27.52 -43.31 -11.17
C LYS A 122 -28.86 -44.04 -11.00
N LEU A 123 -29.93 -43.32 -10.64
CA LEU A 123 -31.30 -43.85 -10.50
C LEU A 123 -31.85 -44.37 -11.83
N GLN A 124 -31.62 -43.66 -12.94
CA GLN A 124 -32.05 -44.08 -14.27
C GLN A 124 -31.30 -45.35 -14.74
N ILE A 125 -29.98 -45.42 -14.54
CA ILE A 125 -29.18 -46.61 -14.88
C ILE A 125 -29.64 -47.84 -14.07
N THR A 126 -29.99 -47.69 -12.79
CA THR A 126 -30.53 -48.80 -12.01
C THR A 126 -31.90 -49.26 -12.48
N LYS A 127 -32.75 -48.36 -12.99
CA LYS A 127 -34.08 -48.72 -13.55
C LYS A 127 -33.99 -49.38 -14.93
N LEU A 128 -32.95 -49.09 -15.71
CA LEU A 128 -32.71 -49.73 -17.01
C LEU A 128 -32.08 -51.14 -16.90
N LYS A 129 -31.59 -51.51 -15.72
CA LYS A 129 -30.99 -52.83 -15.44
C LYS A 129 -31.93 -53.80 -14.70
N SER A 130 -33.18 -53.41 -14.45
CA SER A 130 -34.27 -54.26 -13.94
C SER A 130 -35.29 -54.54 -15.02
#